data_AF-A0A227J8I3-F1
#
_entry.id   AF-A0A227J8I3-F1
#
_cell.length_a   1.000
_cell.length_b   1.000
_cell.length_c   1.000
_cell.angle_alpha   90.00
_cell.angle_beta   90.00
_cell.angle_gamma   90.00
#
_symmetry.space_group_name_H-M   'P 1'
#
loop_
_entity.id
_entity.type
_entity.pdbx_description
1 polymer ?
#
loop_
_entity_poly.entity_id
_entity_poly.type
_entity_poly.pdbx_seq_one_letter_code
_entity_poly.pdbx_strand_id
1 'polypeptide(L)'
;AEERAIRRRDELHERLHTSRSRKSEYERTITSTELEMKGLAKRLKKVQKEYAELRTFVVAAKAGWCSVLRLARENDVERRLHKRELAYMSADELRSMSDKSLGALRLAVANNDDLRDALRLSEDNA
;
A
#
# COMPACT_ATOMS: atom_id res chain seq x y z
N ALA A 1 -35.76 21.50 -66.21
CA ALA A 1 -36.25 21.66 -64.83
C ALA A 1 -35.93 20.41 -64.00
N GLU A 2 -36.15 19.23 -64.56
CA GLU A 2 -35.87 17.92 -63.98
C GLU A 2 -34.42 17.71 -63.51
N GLU A 3 -33.41 18.04 -64.33
CA GLU A 3 -32.00 17.90 -63.90
C GLU A 3 -31.65 18.67 -62.61
N ARG A 4 -32.25 19.86 -62.41
CA ARG A 4 -32.02 20.66 -61.20
C ARG A 4 -32.68 19.99 -59.98
N ALA A 5 -33.83 19.37 -60.17
CA ALA A 5 -34.51 18.61 -59.13
C ALA A 5 -33.72 17.35 -58.76
N ILE A 6 -33.18 16.63 -59.74
CA ILE A 6 -32.34 15.44 -59.54
C ILE A 6 -31.06 15.81 -58.77
N ARG A 7 -30.32 16.84 -59.23
CA ARG A 7 -29.12 17.31 -58.52
C ARG A 7 -29.42 17.69 -57.07
N ARG A 8 -30.52 18.40 -56.84
CA ARG A 8 -30.92 18.80 -55.49
C ARG A 8 -31.28 17.59 -54.62
N ARG A 9 -31.98 16.60 -55.17
CA ARG A 9 -32.28 15.35 -54.49
C ARG A 9 -31.00 14.63 -54.07
N ASP A 10 -30.04 14.51 -54.98
CA ASP A 10 -28.79 13.80 -54.74
C ASP A 10 -27.91 14.52 -53.70
N GLU A 11 -27.82 15.85 -53.77
CA GLU A 11 -27.20 16.65 -52.71
C GLU A 11 -27.82 16.43 -51.33
N LEU A 12 -29.16 16.40 -51.26
CA LEU A 12 -29.86 16.17 -50.00
C LEU A 12 -29.63 14.75 -49.48
N HIS A 13 -29.61 13.75 -50.37
CA HIS A 13 -29.28 12.37 -50.01
C HIS A 13 -27.86 12.24 -49.47
N GLU A 14 -26.86 12.86 -50.12
CA GLU A 14 -25.48 12.79 -49.67
C GLU A 14 -25.28 13.50 -48.31
N ARG A 15 -25.94 14.66 -48.12
CA ARG A 15 -25.95 15.37 -46.83
C ARG A 15 -26.59 14.54 -45.73
N LEU A 16 -27.71 13.87 -46.03
CA LEU A 16 -28.39 12.98 -45.09
C LEU A 16 -27.52 11.76 -44.75
N HIS A 17 -26.89 11.16 -45.76
CA HIS A 17 -25.96 10.04 -45.58
C HIS A 17 -24.79 10.43 -44.67
N THR A 18 -24.13 11.54 -44.96
CA THR A 18 -23.04 12.08 -44.12
C THR A 18 -23.50 12.37 -42.69
N SER A 19 -24.70 12.96 -42.52
CA SER A 19 -25.27 13.24 -41.20
C SER A 19 -25.54 11.96 -40.40
N ARG A 20 -26.08 10.91 -41.05
CA ARG A 20 -26.32 9.60 -40.41
C ARG A 20 -25.01 8.92 -40.01
N SER A 21 -23.99 8.97 -40.85
CA SER A 21 -22.67 8.42 -40.55
C SER A 21 -22.02 9.10 -39.34
N ARG A 22 -22.08 10.45 -39.27
CA ARG A 22 -21.61 11.22 -38.10
C ARG A 22 -22.41 10.89 -36.84
N LYS A 23 -23.73 10.76 -36.94
CA LYS A 23 -24.56 10.37 -35.79
C LYS A 23 -24.13 9.00 -35.23
N SER A 24 -23.95 8.02 -36.11
CA SER A 24 -23.50 6.68 -35.72
C SER A 24 -22.10 6.69 -35.08
N GLU A 25 -21.20 7.55 -35.57
CA GLU A 25 -19.88 7.74 -34.97
C GLU A 25 -19.99 8.32 -33.54
N TYR A 26 -20.77 9.38 -33.35
CA TYR A 26 -20.98 9.95 -32.02
C TYR A 26 -21.62 8.96 -31.04
N GLU A 27 -22.59 8.16 -31.48
CA GLU A 27 -23.20 7.11 -30.65
C GLU A 27 -22.17 6.07 -30.18
N ARG A 28 -21.24 5.67 -31.06
CA ARG A 28 -20.12 4.78 -30.69
C ARG A 28 -19.20 5.45 -29.68
N THR A 29 -18.80 6.71 -29.92
CA THR A 29 -17.92 7.45 -29.01
C THR A 29 -18.55 7.62 -27.64
N ILE A 30 -19.83 8.01 -27.56
CA ILE A 30 -20.57 8.14 -26.29
C ILE A 30 -20.58 6.82 -25.52
N THR A 31 -20.87 5.71 -26.21
CA THR A 31 -20.87 4.39 -25.57
C THR A 31 -19.48 4.04 -25.00
N SER A 32 -18.41 4.33 -25.75
CA SER A 32 -17.03 4.10 -25.30
C SER A 32 -16.68 4.94 -24.08
N THR A 33 -16.97 6.24 -24.13
CA THR A 33 -16.63 7.17 -23.04
C THR A 33 -17.42 6.87 -21.77
N GLU A 34 -18.68 6.46 -21.89
CA GLU A 34 -19.48 6.03 -20.73
C GLU A 34 -18.90 4.78 -20.06
N LEU A 35 -18.41 3.81 -20.84
CA LEU A 35 -17.76 2.61 -20.31
C LEU A 35 -16.44 2.96 -19.61
N GLU A 36 -15.64 3.83 -20.22
CA GLU A 36 -14.40 4.32 -19.62
C GLU A 36 -14.66 5.06 -18.29
N MET A 37 -15.65 5.96 -18.26
CA MET A 37 -16.04 6.67 -17.04
C MET A 37 -16.46 5.69 -15.93
N LYS A 38 -17.26 4.67 -16.25
CA LYS A 38 -17.64 3.61 -15.29
C LYS A 38 -16.42 2.83 -14.79
N GLY A 39 -15.46 2.53 -15.67
CA GLY A 39 -14.21 1.87 -15.32
C GLY A 39 -13.36 2.72 -14.36
N LEU A 40 -13.18 4.00 -14.67
CA LEU A 40 -12.44 4.96 -13.85
C LEU A 40 -13.09 5.14 -12.48
N ALA A 41 -14.41 5.26 -12.41
CA ALA A 41 -15.13 5.39 -11.14
C ALA A 41 -14.93 4.16 -10.22
N LYS A 42 -14.94 2.94 -10.79
CA LYS A 42 -14.63 1.72 -10.03
C LYS A 42 -13.19 1.71 -9.52
N ARG A 43 -12.24 2.11 -10.37
CA ARG A 43 -10.81 2.14 -10.02
C ARG A 43 -10.52 3.17 -8.93
N LEU A 44 -11.16 4.34 -9.00
CA LEU A 44 -11.08 5.38 -7.98
C LEU A 44 -11.57 4.87 -6.61
N LYS A 45 -12.75 4.22 -6.58
CA LYS A 45 -13.28 3.64 -5.33
C LYS A 45 -12.34 2.60 -4.73
N LYS A 46 -11.72 1.76 -5.58
CA LYS A 46 -10.74 0.76 -5.14
C LYS A 46 -9.52 1.42 -4.49
N VAL A 47 -8.89 2.38 -5.19
CA VAL A 47 -7.71 3.08 -4.68
C VAL A 47 -8.02 3.86 -3.40
N GLN A 48 -9.19 4.48 -3.30
CA GLN A 48 -9.62 5.16 -2.08
C GLN A 48 -9.73 4.20 -0.88
N LYS A 49 -10.29 3.00 -1.10
CA LYS A 49 -10.39 1.97 -0.07
C LYS A 49 -8.99 1.50 0.37
N GLU A 50 -8.14 1.14 -0.59
CA GLU A 50 -6.76 0.69 -0.32
C GLU A 50 -5.95 1.75 0.43
N TYR A 51 -6.08 3.02 0.05
CA TYR A 51 -5.44 4.13 0.75
C TYR A 51 -5.91 4.24 2.22
N ALA A 52 -7.21 4.12 2.47
CA ALA A 52 -7.75 4.19 3.83
C ALA A 52 -7.26 3.04 4.72
N GLU A 53 -7.20 1.82 4.17
CA GLU A 53 -6.66 0.65 4.85
C GLU A 53 -5.17 0.82 5.17
N LEU A 54 -4.37 1.22 4.17
CA LEU A 54 -2.94 1.44 4.35
C LEU A 54 -2.66 2.58 5.35
N ARG A 55 -3.42 3.67 5.29
CA ARG A 55 -3.30 4.77 6.26
C ARG A 55 -3.58 4.29 7.68
N THR A 56 -4.61 3.47 7.86
CA THR A 56 -4.96 2.90 9.18
C THR A 56 -3.82 2.03 9.71
N PHE A 57 -3.28 1.16 8.86
CA PHE A 57 -2.13 0.34 9.19
C PHE A 57 -0.91 1.18 9.60
N VAL A 58 -0.55 2.20 8.82
CA VAL A 58 0.59 3.08 9.11
C VAL A 58 0.41 3.84 10.42
N VAL A 59 -0.80 4.36 10.69
CA VAL A 59 -1.09 5.05 11.95
C VAL A 59 -0.96 4.11 13.14
N ALA A 60 -1.50 2.89 13.04
CA ALA A 60 -1.37 1.87 14.08
C ALA A 60 0.09 1.48 14.32
N ALA A 61 0.85 1.23 13.25
CA ALA A 61 2.28 0.93 13.33
C ALA A 61 3.05 2.09 13.98
N LYS A 62 2.75 3.35 13.61
CA LYS A 62 3.36 4.53 14.22
C LYS A 62 3.08 4.63 15.73
N ALA A 63 1.86 4.35 16.17
CA ALA A 63 1.53 4.32 17.60
C ALA A 63 2.32 3.21 18.32
N GLY A 64 2.49 2.05 17.68
CA GLY A 64 3.38 0.98 18.15
C GLY A 64 4.83 1.45 18.30
N TRP A 65 5.39 2.09 17.27
CA TRP A 65 6.75 2.65 17.32
C TRP A 65 6.93 3.71 18.40
N CYS A 66 5.97 4.61 18.58
CA CYS A 66 6.00 5.57 19.67
C CYS A 66 6.02 4.88 21.05
N SER A 67 5.29 3.76 21.20
CA SER A 67 5.29 2.97 22.43
C SER A 67 6.63 2.27 22.67
N VAL A 68 7.22 1.66 21.64
CA VAL A 68 8.56 1.06 21.69
C VAL A 68 9.61 2.11 22.06
N LEU A 69 9.58 3.28 21.42
CA LEU A 69 10.51 4.37 21.70
C LEU A 69 10.38 4.88 23.14
N ARG A 70 9.15 4.98 23.65
CA ARG A 70 8.89 5.33 25.04
C ARG A 70 9.48 4.27 25.99
N LEU A 71 9.19 2.99 25.77
CA LEU A 71 9.74 1.89 26.59
C LEU A 71 11.28 1.85 26.55
N ALA A 72 11.87 2.08 25.38
CA ALA A 72 13.33 2.14 25.23
C ALA A 72 13.95 3.26 26.07
N ARG A 73 13.31 4.44 26.12
CA ARG A 73 13.73 5.55 26.98
C ARG A 73 13.53 5.26 28.46
N GLU A 74 12.36 4.73 28.83
CA GLU A 74 12.02 4.40 30.23
C GLU A 74 12.94 3.33 30.82
N ASN A 75 13.47 2.42 29.99
CA ASN A 75 14.35 1.33 30.41
C ASN A 75 15.83 1.58 30.09
N ASP A 76 16.19 2.82 29.77
CA ASP A 76 17.57 3.26 29.49
C ASP A 76 18.28 2.44 28.39
N VAL A 77 17.50 1.85 27.47
CA VAL A 77 18.00 0.96 26.41
C VAL A 77 18.95 1.71 25.48
N GLU A 78 18.58 2.93 25.08
CA GLU A 78 19.40 3.78 24.21
C GLU A 78 20.78 4.05 24.82
N ARG A 79 20.83 4.38 26.12
CA ARG A 79 22.09 4.61 26.83
C ARG A 79 22.93 3.34 26.94
N ARG A 80 22.29 2.19 27.22
CA ARG A 80 22.97 0.90 27.36
C ARG A 80 23.54 0.38 26.04
N LEU A 81 22.96 0.77 24.91
CA LEU A 81 23.45 0.46 23.56
C LEU A 81 24.49 1.46 23.06
N HIS A 82 24.48 2.72 23.52
CA HIS A 82 25.50 3.73 23.17
C HIS A 82 26.81 3.57 23.97
N LYS A 83 27.30 2.33 24.11
CA LYS A 83 28.61 2.09 24.71
C LYS A 83 29.69 2.11 23.64
N ARG A 84 30.74 2.91 23.89
CA ARG A 84 31.85 3.08 22.93
C ARG A 84 32.52 1.76 22.54
N GLU A 85 32.56 0.80 23.46
CA GLU A 85 33.11 -0.55 23.23
C GLU A 85 32.37 -1.31 22.12
N LEU A 86 31.05 -1.15 22.01
CA LEU A 86 30.23 -1.84 21.01
C LEU A 86 30.48 -1.32 19.59
N ALA A 87 30.90 -0.06 19.44
CA ALA A 87 31.18 0.56 18.15
C ALA A 87 32.43 -0.02 17.46
N TYR A 88 33.30 -0.71 18.21
CA TYR A 88 34.53 -1.32 17.68
C TYR A 88 34.39 -2.83 17.45
N MET A 89 33.21 -3.40 17.68
CA MET A 89 32.95 -4.82 17.47
C MET A 89 32.37 -5.07 16.08
N SER A 90 32.75 -6.19 15.49
CA SER A 90 32.17 -6.67 14.23
C SER A 90 30.73 -7.14 14.43
N ALA A 91 29.97 -7.22 13.33
CA ALA A 91 28.60 -7.71 13.35
C ALA A 91 28.48 -9.12 13.95
N ASP A 92 29.45 -10.00 13.68
CA ASP A 92 29.47 -11.37 14.20
C ASP A 92 29.75 -11.42 15.72
N GLU A 93 30.62 -10.54 16.23
CA GLU A 93 30.88 -10.43 17.66
C GLU A 93 29.67 -9.88 18.42
N LEU A 94 29.00 -8.87 17.87
CA LEU A 94 27.76 -8.33 18.43
C LEU A 94 26.64 -9.38 18.44
N ARG A 95 26.50 -10.15 17.34
CA ARG A 95 25.54 -11.26 17.26
C ARG A 95 25.87 -12.35 18.28
N SER A 96 27.14 -12.76 18.39
CA SER A 96 27.58 -13.76 19.37
C SER A 96 27.32 -13.31 20.82
N MET A 97 27.56 -12.03 21.14
CA MET A 97 27.21 -11.48 22.46
C MET A 97 25.71 -11.49 22.72
N SER A 98 24.90 -11.14 21.70
CA SER A 98 23.44 -11.20 21.79
C SER A 98 22.96 -12.62 22.07
N ASP A 99 23.46 -13.61 21.32
CA ASP A 99 23.09 -15.02 21.47
C ASP A 99 23.46 -15.56 22.87
N LYS A 100 24.66 -15.23 23.36
CA LYS A 100 25.09 -15.59 24.73
C LYS A 100 24.20 -14.95 25.79
N SER A 101 23.84 -13.68 25.60
CA SER A 101 22.95 -12.96 26.52
C SER A 101 21.54 -13.57 26.52
N LEU A 102 21.03 -13.95 25.35
CA LEU A 102 19.75 -14.63 25.19
C LEU A 102 19.77 -16.02 25.86
N GLY A 103 20.84 -16.78 25.67
CA GLY A 103 21.05 -18.06 26.36
C GLY A 103 21.05 -17.91 27.89
N ALA A 104 21.71 -16.87 28.42
CA ALA A 104 21.70 -16.57 29.85
C ALA A 104 20.30 -16.19 30.36
N LEU A 105 19.53 -15.43 29.58
CA LEU A 105 18.14 -15.10 29.90
C LEU A 105 17.26 -16.35 29.92
N ARG A 106 17.37 -17.23 28.91
CA ARG A 106 16.66 -18.52 28.86
C ARG A 106 16.93 -19.38 30.10
N LEU A 107 18.18 -19.41 30.58
CA LEU A 107 18.54 -20.09 31.83
C LEU A 107 17.94 -19.41 33.06
N ALA A 108 17.95 -18.07 33.13
CA ALA A 108 17.40 -17.32 34.25
C ALA A 108 15.89 -17.49 34.41
N VAL A 109 15.16 -17.67 33.30
CA VAL A 109 13.70 -17.89 33.31
C VAL A 109 13.31 -19.37 33.30
N ALA A 110 14.26 -20.30 33.34
CA ALA A 110 14.01 -21.73 33.15
C ALA A 110 13.04 -22.38 34.14
N ASN A 111 12.86 -21.77 35.32
CA ASN A 111 11.96 -22.26 36.38
C ASN A 111 10.65 -21.48 36.49
N ASN A 112 10.36 -20.58 35.54
CA ASN A 112 9.13 -19.80 35.51
C ASN A 112 8.46 -19.95 34.13
N ASP A 113 7.35 -20.68 34.09
CA ASP A 113 6.65 -21.01 32.86
C ASP A 113 6.12 -19.76 32.15
N ASP A 114 5.54 -18.81 32.88
CA ASP A 114 5.01 -17.57 32.32
C ASP A 114 6.11 -16.71 31.65
N LEU A 115 7.27 -16.56 32.30
CA LEU A 115 8.39 -15.79 31.76
C LEU A 115 9.05 -16.49 30.56
N ARG A 116 9.06 -17.82 30.56
CA ARG A 116 9.57 -18.62 29.44
C ARG A 116 8.69 -18.47 28.21
N ASP A 117 7.37 -18.55 28.38
CA ASP A 117 6.41 -18.39 27.29
C ASP A 117 6.44 -16.96 26.74
N ALA A 118 6.54 -15.95 27.61
CA ALA A 118 6.72 -14.56 27.20
C ALA A 118 8.02 -14.35 26.40
N LEU A 119 9.15 -14.94 26.85
CA LEU A 119 10.42 -14.85 26.16
C LEU A 119 10.37 -15.54 24.78
N ARG A 120 9.76 -16.73 24.70
CA ARG A 120 9.57 -17.46 23.44
C ARG A 120 8.75 -16.67 22.42
N LEU A 121 7.64 -16.07 22.86
CA LEU A 121 6.80 -15.22 22.00
C LEU A 121 7.56 -14.00 21.46
N SER A 122 8.51 -13.46 22.23
CA SER A 122 9.35 -12.34 21.80
C SER A 122 10.40 -12.72 20.75
N GLU A 123 10.88 -13.97 20.78
CA GLU A 123 11.87 -14.52 19.83
C GLU A 123 11.23 -14.88 18.47
N ASP A 124 9.96 -15.31 18.46
CA ASP A 124 9.22 -15.72 17.26
C ASP A 124 8.76 -14.52 16.38
N ASN A 125 8.98 -13.27 16.82
CA ASN A 125 8.59 -12.05 16.10
C ASN A 125 9.73 -11.44 15.23
N ALA A 126 10.82 -12.19 14.98
CA ALA A 126 11.98 -11.76 14.18
C ALA A 126 11.93 -12.27 12.73
#